data_AF-A0AA44IDV4-F1
#
_entry.id   AF-A0AA44IDV4-F1
#
_cell.length_a   1.000
_cell.length_b   1.000
_cell.length_c   1.000
_cell.angle_alpha   90.00
_cell.angle_beta   90.00
_cell.angle_gamma   90.00
#
_symmetry.space_group_name_H-M   'P 1'
#
loop_
_entity.id
_entity.type
_entity.pdbx_description
1 polymer ?
#
loop_
_entity_poly.entity_id
_entity_poly.type
_entity_poly.pdbx_seq_one_letter_code
_entity_poly.pdbx_strand_id
1 'polypeptide(L)'
;MEDAKKKAREIYDAAMAGGDVLSDEKCGDFFLRWIKAKKSLARTTRHGYEEHINNYLLPHLGHIKCRDLKVRHLDKMYDAIEKENAQRILHRLHVDELQKKRDAAHRA
;
A
#
# COMPACT_ATOMS: atom_id res chain seq x y z
N MET A 1 8.83 -32.04 20.39
CA MET A 1 7.60 -31.90 21.22
C MET A 1 7.49 -30.47 21.79
N GLU A 2 8.56 -29.90 22.34
CA GLU A 2 8.60 -28.50 22.80
C GLU A 2 8.18 -27.47 21.73
N ASP A 3 8.76 -27.55 20.53
CA ASP A 3 8.54 -26.56 19.46
C ASP A 3 7.09 -26.49 18.99
N ALA A 4 6.42 -27.64 18.95
CA ALA A 4 5.00 -27.72 18.58
C ALA A 4 4.11 -27.07 19.63
N LYS A 5 4.41 -27.27 20.93
CA LYS A 5 3.68 -26.64 22.03
C LYS A 5 3.88 -25.13 22.03
N LYS A 6 5.10 -24.65 21.77
CA LYS A 6 5.42 -23.23 21.65
C LYS A 6 4.64 -22.56 20.51
N LYS A 7 4.67 -23.17 19.33
CA LYS A 7 3.96 -22.64 18.15
C LYS A 7 2.44 -22.63 18.33
N ALA A 8 1.89 -23.65 18.99
CA ALA A 8 0.47 -23.69 19.37
C ALA A 8 0.11 -22.56 20.34
N ARG A 9 1.00 -22.25 21.30
CA ARG A 9 0.80 -21.14 22.23
C ARG A 9 0.81 -19.78 21.53
N GLU A 10 1.74 -19.57 20.60
CA GLU A 10 1.82 -18.34 19.80
C GLU A 10 0.53 -18.11 18.98
N ILE A 11 -0.01 -19.16 18.36
CA ILE A 11 -1.28 -19.08 17.61
C ILE A 11 -2.45 -18.78 18.55
N TYR A 12 -2.48 -19.42 19.73
CA TYR A 12 -3.52 -19.17 20.73
C TYR A 12 -3.50 -17.72 21.24
N ASP A 13 -2.32 -17.20 21.58
CA ASP A 13 -2.18 -15.83 22.06
C ASP A 13 -2.58 -14.81 20.97
N ALA A 14 -2.26 -15.09 19.70
CA ALA A 14 -2.69 -14.27 18.56
C ALA A 14 -4.22 -14.32 18.33
N ALA A 15 -4.85 -15.48 18.53
CA ALA A 15 -6.31 -15.62 18.47
C ALA A 15 -6.99 -14.85 19.61
N MET A 16 -6.45 -14.94 20.83
CA MET A 16 -6.96 -14.21 22.00
C MET A 16 -6.81 -12.70 21.87
N ALA A 17 -5.82 -12.23 21.12
CA ALA A 17 -5.66 -10.82 20.76
C ALA A 17 -6.66 -10.34 19.68
N GLY A 18 -7.59 -11.19 19.23
CA GLY A 18 -8.60 -10.86 18.23
C GLY A 18 -8.13 -11.01 16.78
N GLY A 19 -6.96 -11.62 16.56
CA GLY A 19 -6.48 -11.94 15.21
C GLY A 19 -7.20 -13.15 14.63
N ASP A 20 -7.70 -13.02 13.40
CA ASP A 20 -8.19 -14.17 12.64
C ASP A 20 -6.99 -15.01 12.15
N VAL A 21 -6.52 -15.90 13.03
CA VAL A 21 -5.35 -16.76 12.83
C VAL A 21 -5.53 -17.81 11.74
N LEU A 22 -6.77 -18.09 11.34
CA LEU A 22 -7.09 -19.07 10.29
C LEU A 22 -7.33 -18.42 8.92
N SER A 23 -7.42 -17.09 8.86
CA SER A 23 -7.66 -16.39 7.60
C SER A 23 -6.44 -16.36 6.71
N ASP A 24 -6.67 -16.76 5.45
CA ASP A 24 -5.75 -16.59 4.33
C ASP A 24 -6.08 -15.33 3.50
N GLU A 25 -6.98 -14.45 4.00
CA GLU A 25 -7.36 -13.22 3.31
C GLU A 25 -6.13 -12.33 3.10
N LYS A 26 -5.92 -11.92 1.85
CA LYS A 26 -4.88 -10.95 1.52
C LYS A 26 -5.35 -9.55 1.87
N CYS A 27 -4.40 -8.67 2.21
CA CYS A 27 -4.68 -7.27 2.48
C CYS A 27 -5.44 -6.61 1.32
N GLY A 28 -5.14 -6.98 0.07
CA GLY A 28 -5.84 -6.43 -1.10
C GLY A 28 -7.33 -6.78 -1.12
N ASP A 29 -7.67 -8.04 -0.87
CA ASP A 29 -9.06 -8.51 -0.80
C ASP A 29 -9.80 -7.81 0.35
N PHE A 30 -9.14 -7.68 1.50
CA PHE A 30 -9.65 -6.95 2.65
C PHE A 30 -9.93 -5.47 2.33
N PHE A 31 -8.99 -4.74 1.72
CA PHE A 31 -9.16 -3.31 1.41
C PHE A 31 -10.34 -3.08 0.46
N LEU A 32 -10.44 -3.89 -0.60
CA LEU A 32 -11.51 -3.80 -1.59
C LEU A 32 -12.88 -4.13 -0.99
N ARG A 33 -12.95 -5.17 -0.15
CA ARG A 33 -14.17 -5.52 0.58
C ARG A 33 -14.57 -4.42 1.57
N TRP A 34 -13.61 -3.86 2.30
CA TRP A 34 -13.84 -2.81 3.28
C TRP A 34 -14.40 -1.54 2.64
N ILE A 35 -13.78 -1.04 1.56
CA ILE A 35 -14.25 0.20 0.93
C ILE A 35 -15.64 0.03 0.29
N LYS A 36 -15.91 -1.14 -0.30
CA LYS A 36 -17.23 -1.50 -0.83
C LYS A 36 -18.31 -1.51 0.26
N ALA A 37 -17.97 -1.99 1.45
CA ALA A 37 -18.88 -2.05 2.60
C ALA A 37 -19.20 -0.66 3.19
N LYS A 38 -18.33 0.35 3.03
CA LYS A 38 -18.48 1.68 3.62
C LYS A 38 -19.48 2.58 2.90
N LYS A 39 -20.74 2.14 2.78
CA LYS A 39 -21.84 2.82 2.04
C LYS A 39 -22.27 4.16 2.62
N SER A 40 -22.04 4.38 3.91
CA SER A 40 -22.38 5.63 4.60
C SER A 40 -21.34 6.74 4.44
N LEU A 41 -20.17 6.47 3.86
CA LEU A 41 -19.17 7.51 3.64
C LEU A 41 -19.63 8.51 2.59
N ALA A 42 -19.32 9.78 2.82
CA ALA A 42 -19.48 10.82 1.80
C ALA A 42 -18.71 10.42 0.52
N ARG A 43 -19.28 10.73 -0.64
CA ARG A 43 -18.75 10.30 -1.94
C ARG A 43 -17.29 10.70 -2.15
N THR A 44 -16.93 11.93 -1.76
CA THR A 44 -15.56 12.45 -1.89
C THR A 44 -14.58 11.72 -0.98
N THR A 45 -14.96 11.45 0.28
CA THR A 45 -14.14 10.69 1.22
C THR A 45 -13.92 9.26 0.75
N ARG A 46 -14.99 8.60 0.28
CA ARG A 46 -14.88 7.25 -0.30
C ARG A 46 -13.93 7.25 -1.49
N HIS A 47 -14.08 8.20 -2.40
CA HIS A 47 -13.22 8.31 -3.57
C HIS A 47 -11.74 8.49 -3.19
N GLY A 48 -11.43 9.34 -2.22
CA GLY A 48 -10.05 9.50 -1.72
C GLY A 48 -9.47 8.21 -1.12
N TYR A 49 -10.29 7.44 -0.40
CA TYR A 49 -9.86 6.12 0.09
C TYR A 49 -9.65 5.11 -1.04
N GLU A 50 -10.53 5.07 -2.03
CA GLU A 50 -10.35 4.21 -3.22
C GLU A 50 -9.05 4.57 -3.96
N GLU A 51 -8.76 5.86 -4.11
CA GLU A 51 -7.53 6.35 -4.71
C GLU A 51 -6.29 5.89 -3.92
N HIS A 52 -6.28 6.07 -2.59
CA HIS A 52 -5.17 5.60 -1.76
C HIS A 52 -5.00 4.07 -1.78
N ILE A 53 -6.11 3.34 -1.80
CA ILE A 53 -6.09 1.87 -1.91
C ILE A 53 -5.44 1.47 -3.24
N ASN A 54 -5.87 2.06 -4.36
CA ASN A 54 -5.40 1.70 -5.68
C ASN A 54 -3.95 2.14 -5.95
N ASN A 55 -3.58 3.34 -5.51
CA ASN A 55 -2.28 3.93 -5.84
C ASN A 55 -1.16 3.45 -4.90
N TYR A 56 -1.47 3.16 -3.63
CA TYR A 56 -0.45 2.89 -2.61
C TYR A 56 -0.61 1.52 -1.95
N LEU A 57 -1.80 1.19 -1.46
CA LEU A 57 -1.95 -0.02 -0.65
C LEU A 57 -1.93 -1.30 -1.48
N LEU A 58 -2.65 -1.34 -2.61
CA LEU A 58 -2.71 -2.53 -3.47
C LEU A 58 -1.34 -2.91 -4.08
N PRO A 59 -0.58 -1.98 -4.68
CA PRO A 59 0.71 -2.32 -5.28
C PRO A 59 1.72 -2.88 -4.29
N HIS A 60 1.75 -2.33 -3.07
CA HIS A 60 2.80 -2.64 -2.09
C HIS A 60 2.40 -3.68 -1.05
N LEU A 61 1.14 -3.70 -0.62
CA LEU A 61 0.66 -4.55 0.48
C LEU A 61 -0.35 -5.60 0.03
N GLY A 62 -0.97 -5.43 -1.14
CA GLY A 62 -2.12 -6.22 -1.57
C GLY A 62 -1.90 -7.74 -1.64
N HIS A 63 -0.65 -8.17 -1.86
CA HIS A 63 -0.27 -9.57 -1.96
C HIS A 63 0.02 -10.25 -0.61
N ILE A 64 0.13 -9.47 0.47
CA ILE A 64 0.46 -9.94 1.82
C ILE A 64 -0.81 -10.44 2.50
N LYS A 65 -0.74 -11.55 3.23
CA LYS A 65 -1.85 -12.01 4.08
C LYS A 65 -2.07 -11.02 5.23
N CYS A 66 -3.32 -10.73 5.58
CA CYS A 66 -3.63 -9.79 6.68
C CYS A 66 -2.92 -10.18 7.99
N ARG A 67 -2.87 -11.47 8.33
CA ARG A 67 -2.15 -12.02 9.49
C ARG A 67 -0.63 -11.85 9.46
N ASP A 68 -0.06 -11.71 8.28
CA ASP A 68 1.39 -11.59 8.08
C ASP A 68 1.83 -10.13 7.91
N LEU A 69 0.88 -9.17 7.92
CA LEU A 69 1.18 -7.74 7.84
C LEU A 69 1.98 -7.31 9.07
N LYS A 70 3.12 -6.66 8.85
CA LYS A 70 4.06 -6.20 9.87
C LYS A 70 4.53 -4.79 9.55
N VAL A 71 5.03 -4.07 10.55
CA VAL A 71 5.56 -2.70 10.40
C VAL A 71 6.57 -2.61 9.27
N ARG A 72 7.51 -3.56 9.18
CA ARG A 72 8.50 -3.63 8.08
C ARG A 72 7.93 -3.64 6.66
N HIS A 73 6.66 -4.04 6.47
CA HIS A 73 6.01 -4.00 5.16
C HIS A 73 5.52 -2.59 4.84
N LEU A 74 5.09 -1.83 5.86
CA LEU A 74 4.74 -0.42 5.74
C LEU A 74 5.99 0.42 5.46
N ASP A 75 7.10 0.16 6.16
CA ASP A 75 8.37 0.85 5.92
C ASP A 75 8.80 0.72 4.46
N LYS A 76 8.80 -0.52 3.93
CA LYS A 76 9.10 -0.79 2.51
C LYS A 76 8.16 -0.11 1.53
N MET A 77 6.87 0.02 1.89
CA MET A 77 5.90 0.74 1.06
C MET A 77 6.25 2.22 1.00
N TYR A 78 6.54 2.85 2.15
CA TYR A 78 6.92 4.26 2.19
C TYR A 78 8.24 4.52 1.46
N ASP A 79 9.25 3.67 1.64
CA ASP A 79 10.52 3.76 0.92
C ASP A 79 10.32 3.70 -0.61
N ALA A 80 9.43 2.81 -1.07
CA ALA A 80 9.09 2.70 -2.48
C ALA A 80 8.40 3.97 -3.01
N ILE A 81 7.43 4.51 -2.27
CA ILE A 81 6.71 5.74 -2.62
C ILE A 81 7.68 6.93 -2.70
N GLU A 82 8.59 7.06 -1.74
CA GLU A 82 9.58 8.14 -1.71
C GLU A 82 10.52 8.05 -2.93
N LYS A 83 11.01 6.85 -3.24
CA LYS A 83 11.86 6.61 -4.41
C LYS A 83 11.14 6.96 -5.72
N GLU A 84 9.89 6.54 -5.89
CA GLU A 84 9.09 6.87 -7.07
C GLU A 84 8.84 8.39 -7.18
N ASN A 85 8.58 9.06 -6.06
CA ASN A 85 8.39 10.51 -6.04
C ASN A 85 9.66 11.25 -6.47
N ALA A 86 10.83 10.83 -5.99
CA ALA A 86 12.10 11.39 -6.44
C ALA A 86 12.29 11.22 -7.96
N GLN A 87 11.97 10.05 -8.50
CA GLN A 87 12.02 9.82 -9.95
C GLN A 87 11.06 10.71 -10.74
N ARG A 88 9.82 10.90 -10.24
CA ARG A 88 8.83 11.80 -10.87
C ARG A 88 9.32 13.24 -10.89
N ILE A 89 9.99 13.71 -9.83
CA ILE A 89 10.58 15.06 -9.77
C ILE A 89 11.68 15.21 -10.82
N LEU A 90 12.62 14.26 -10.87
CA LEU A 90 13.71 14.27 -11.87
C LEU A 90 13.16 14.26 -13.30
N HIS A 91 12.15 13.43 -13.57
CA HIS A 91 11.50 13.39 -14.87
C HIS A 91 10.88 14.73 -15.25
N ARG A 92 10.16 15.39 -14.32
CA ARG A 92 9.57 16.72 -14.56
C ARG A 92 10.62 17.77 -14.88
N LEU A 93 11.74 17.78 -14.15
CA LEU A 93 12.86 18.70 -14.42
C LEU A 93 13.43 18.49 -15.83
N HIS A 94 13.64 17.23 -16.21
CA HIS A 94 14.15 16.90 -17.54
C HIS A 94 13.21 17.34 -18.66
N VAL A 95 11.90 17.12 -18.50
CA VAL A 95 10.89 17.55 -19.48
C VAL A 95 10.89 19.08 -19.62
N ASP A 96 10.99 19.82 -18.52
CA ASP A 96 11.06 21.29 -18.54
C ASP A 96 12.32 21.80 -19.26
N GLU A 97 13.49 21.18 -19.03
CA GLU A 97 14.71 21.51 -19.76
C GLU A 97 14.58 21.28 -21.28
N LEU A 98 14.01 20.13 -21.66
CA LEU A 98 13.77 19.81 -23.07
C LEU A 98 12.81 20.82 -23.72
N GLN A 99 11.75 21.19 -23.00
CA GLN A 99 10.79 22.17 -23.46
C GLN A 99 11.42 23.55 -23.66
N LYS A 100 12.25 24.00 -22.72
CA LYS A 100 13.01 25.26 -22.85
C LYS A 100 13.96 25.24 -24.04
N LYS A 101 14.69 24.14 -24.25
CA LYS A 101 15.59 23.98 -25.41
C LYS A 101 14.83 24.03 -26.72
N ARG A 102 13.70 23.31 -26.82
CA ARG A 102 12.79 23.34 -27.97
C ARG A 102 12.32 24.77 -28.24
N ASP A 103 11.82 25.47 -27.22
CA ASP A 103 11.27 26.81 -27.36
C ASP A 103 12.34 27.84 -27.74
N ALA A 104 13.57 27.69 -27.25
CA ALA A 104 14.71 28.53 -27.66
C ALA A 104 15.09 28.28 -29.13
N ALA A 105 15.12 27.03 -29.57
CA ALA A 105 15.42 26.68 -30.97
C ALA A 105 14.36 27.18 -31.96
N HIS A 106 13.09 27.30 -31.56
CA HIS A 106 12.03 27.88 -32.39
C HIS A 106 12.03 29.41 -32.44
N ARG A 107 12.75 30.09 -31.53
CA ARG A 107 12.83 31.56 -31.46
C ARG A 107 14.07 32.15 -32.11
N ALA A 108 15.05 31.31 -32.48
CA ALA A 108 16.26 31.68 -33.22
C ALA A 108 16.02 31.57 -34.73
#